data_AF-A0A4E0RAY5-F1
#
_entry.id   AF-A0A4E0RAY5-F1
#
_cell.length_a   1.000
_cell.length_b   1.000
_cell.length_c   1.000
_cell.angle_alpha   90.00
_cell.angle_beta   90.00
_cell.angle_gamma   90.00
#
_symmetry.space_group_name_H-M   'P 1'
#
loop_
_entity.id
_entity.type
_entity.pdbx_description
1 polymer ?
#
loop_
_entity_poly.entity_id
_entity_poly.type
_entity_poly.pdbx_seq_one_letter_code
_entity_poly.pdbx_strand_id
1 'polypeptide(L)'
;MPRVIIDRETCKYYADRAHLLDTITSTDERASFIFQTLLAFQKDGWKVAVSPKVCRSLEKMLQEADTDGLIVLLKCLSKNWDGAVTSKFCRHILQKTWKRCQSEPFCNEPLVQDFARTFLDHMKSNFDRYLNHLHAQHTLRHYLQLMAGVQVEKDPLTSLLDSITKAIKLIMFNTDTFDVENITLCTPFDQNYSETLNSLAQRFLMASDLHGLLMKFITII
;
A
#
# COMPACT_ATOMS: atom_id res chain seq x y z
N MET A 1 13.43 13.27 2.37
CA MET A 1 14.43 12.50 1.57
C MET A 1 14.88 13.33 0.38
N PRO A 2 16.17 13.28 -0.01
CA PRO A 2 16.65 13.92 -1.24
C PRO A 2 15.89 13.38 -2.46
N ARG A 3 15.75 14.23 -3.49
CA ARG A 3 15.01 13.90 -4.71
C ARG A 3 15.77 12.80 -5.47
N VAL A 4 15.33 11.56 -5.32
CA VAL A 4 15.87 10.43 -6.08
C VAL A 4 15.42 10.59 -7.53
N ILE A 5 16.38 10.75 -8.44
CA ILE A 5 16.15 10.79 -9.88
C ILE A 5 16.43 9.39 -10.40
N ILE A 6 15.42 8.77 -11.02
CA ILE A 6 15.56 7.48 -11.70
C ILE A 6 15.90 7.78 -13.15
N ASP A 7 16.92 7.09 -13.67
CA ASP A 7 17.37 7.27 -15.03
C ASP A 7 16.28 6.86 -16.04
N ARG A 8 16.44 7.39 -17.26
CA ARG A 8 15.44 7.23 -18.32
C ARG A 8 15.37 5.78 -18.81
N GLU A 9 16.48 5.04 -18.78
CA GLU A 9 16.56 3.67 -19.28
C GLU A 9 15.81 2.72 -18.35
N THR A 10 16.01 2.84 -17.04
CA THR A 10 15.23 2.13 -16.02
C THR A 10 13.74 2.43 -16.16
N CYS A 11 13.36 3.71 -16.28
CA CYS A 11 11.96 4.08 -16.46
C CYS A 11 11.36 3.49 -17.76
N LYS A 12 12.14 3.46 -18.85
CA LYS A 12 11.74 2.89 -20.12
C LYS A 12 11.59 1.37 -20.02
N TYR A 13 12.53 0.68 -19.39
CA TYR A 13 12.48 -0.76 -19.16
C TYR A 13 11.15 -1.19 -18.53
N TYR A 14 10.76 -0.61 -17.39
CA TYR A 14 9.50 -0.98 -16.73
C TYR A 14 8.26 -0.58 -17.55
N ALA A 15 8.31 0.52 -18.29
CA ALA A 15 7.22 0.90 -19.19
C ALA A 15 7.04 -0.12 -20.32
N ASP A 16 8.14 -0.50 -20.97
CA ASP A 16 8.16 -1.48 -22.06
C ASP A 16 7.70 -2.85 -21.54
N ARG A 17 8.12 -3.28 -20.34
CA ARG A 17 7.62 -4.51 -19.70
C ARG A 17 6.11 -4.46 -19.51
N ALA A 18 5.56 -3.35 -19.01
CA ALA A 18 4.12 -3.20 -18.80
C ALA A 18 3.31 -3.19 -20.11
N HIS A 19 3.88 -2.69 -21.21
CA HIS A 19 3.27 -2.78 -22.53
C HIS A 19 3.33 -4.21 -23.09
N LEU A 20 4.48 -4.88 -22.98
CA LEU A 20 4.65 -6.26 -23.43
C LEU A 20 3.74 -7.23 -22.68
N LEU A 21 3.45 -6.97 -21.39
CA LEU A 21 2.51 -7.79 -20.64
C LEU A 21 1.16 -7.92 -21.36
N ASP A 22 0.64 -6.87 -21.99
CA ASP A 22 -0.65 -6.93 -22.69
C ASP A 22 -0.66 -7.87 -23.90
N THR A 23 0.52 -8.18 -24.44
CA THR A 23 0.68 -9.02 -25.62
C THR A 23 0.81 -10.51 -25.29
N ILE A 24 1.07 -10.85 -24.02
CA ILE A 24 1.27 -12.24 -23.57
C ILE A 24 -0.09 -12.85 -23.24
N THR A 25 -0.49 -13.84 -24.04
CA THR A 25 -1.78 -14.54 -23.91
C THR A 25 -1.70 -15.80 -23.05
N SER A 26 -0.54 -16.46 -23.01
CA SER A 26 -0.31 -17.65 -22.19
C SER A 26 -0.20 -17.28 -20.71
N THR A 27 -0.98 -17.93 -19.85
CA THR A 27 -0.99 -17.69 -18.40
C THR A 27 0.36 -18.00 -17.75
N ASP A 28 1.02 -19.09 -18.15
CA ASP A 28 2.28 -19.54 -17.55
C ASP A 28 3.45 -18.65 -17.99
N GLU A 29 3.44 -18.25 -19.27
CA GLU A 29 4.41 -17.29 -19.79
C GLU A 29 4.23 -15.93 -19.12
N ARG A 30 2.98 -15.51 -18.90
CA ARG A 30 2.64 -14.26 -18.23
C ARG A 30 3.09 -14.25 -16.78
N ALA A 31 2.84 -15.34 -16.04
CA ALA A 31 3.31 -15.50 -14.66
C ALA A 31 4.84 -15.44 -14.58
N SER A 32 5.53 -16.20 -15.44
CA SER A 32 7.00 -16.19 -15.54
C SER A 32 7.55 -14.81 -15.88
N PHE A 33 6.90 -14.09 -16.80
CA PHE A 33 7.25 -12.74 -17.20
C PHE A 33 7.07 -11.73 -16.06
N ILE A 34 5.96 -11.81 -15.32
CA ILE A 34 5.73 -10.99 -14.13
C ILE A 34 6.85 -11.24 -13.11
N PHE A 35 7.08 -12.50 -12.76
CA PHE A 35 8.10 -12.88 -11.78
C PHE A 35 9.49 -12.37 -12.15
N GLN A 36 9.92 -12.53 -13.40
CA GLN A 36 11.20 -11.99 -13.88
C GLN A 36 11.28 -10.46 -13.78
N THR A 37 10.18 -9.74 -14.03
CA THR A 37 10.12 -8.28 -13.86
C THR A 37 10.27 -7.88 -12.39
N LEU A 38 9.69 -8.66 -11.47
CA LEU A 38 9.79 -8.40 -10.03
C LEU A 38 11.18 -8.73 -9.50
N LEU A 39 11.88 -9.73 -10.05
CA LEU A 39 13.29 -9.98 -9.76
C LEU A 39 14.19 -8.83 -10.24
N ALA A 40 13.93 -8.28 -11.42
CA ALA A 40 14.63 -7.08 -11.89
C ALA A 40 14.41 -5.90 -10.93
N PHE A 41 13.17 -5.70 -10.47
CA PHE A 41 12.84 -4.69 -9.46
C PHE A 41 13.57 -4.91 -8.13
N GLN A 42 13.69 -6.15 -7.68
CA GLN A 42 14.44 -6.46 -6.47
C GLN A 42 15.92 -6.11 -6.59
N LYS A 43 16.50 -6.32 -7.79
CA LYS A 43 17.89 -6.00 -8.11
C LYS A 43 18.12 -4.49 -8.18
N ASP A 44 17.24 -3.76 -8.86
CA ASP A 44 17.32 -2.30 -8.98
C ASP A 44 17.03 -1.58 -7.65
N GLY A 45 16.23 -2.24 -6.80
CA GLY A 45 15.91 -1.83 -5.44
C GLY A 45 14.71 -0.89 -5.34
N TRP A 46 14.07 -0.88 -4.17
CA TRP A 46 12.77 -0.24 -3.93
C TRP A 46 12.68 1.24 -4.38
N LYS A 47 13.80 1.96 -4.37
CA LYS A 47 13.85 3.38 -4.75
C LYS A 47 13.40 3.63 -6.18
N VAL A 48 13.48 2.67 -7.11
CA VAL A 48 12.98 2.89 -8.48
C VAL A 48 11.46 3.11 -8.52
N ALA A 49 10.72 2.58 -7.54
CA ALA A 49 9.29 2.78 -7.39
C ALA A 49 8.89 4.20 -6.93
N VAL A 50 9.85 5.10 -6.64
CA VAL A 50 9.56 6.53 -6.46
C VAL A 50 9.24 7.23 -7.80
N SER A 51 9.54 6.60 -8.93
CA SER A 51 9.12 7.08 -10.25
C SER A 51 7.64 6.72 -10.48
N PRO A 52 6.78 7.69 -10.88
CA PRO A 52 5.38 7.41 -11.18
C PRO A 52 5.21 6.41 -12.32
N LYS A 53 6.13 6.40 -13.30
CA LYS A 53 6.09 5.48 -14.44
C LYS A 53 6.35 4.04 -13.98
N VAL A 54 7.45 3.85 -13.26
CA VAL A 54 7.82 2.53 -12.70
C VAL A 54 6.74 2.02 -11.74
N CYS A 55 6.22 2.90 -10.88
CA CYS A 55 5.14 2.56 -9.97
C CYS A 55 3.91 2.01 -10.69
N ARG A 56 3.41 2.73 -11.71
CA ARG A 56 2.24 2.26 -12.50
C ARG A 56 2.50 0.95 -13.23
N SER A 57 3.71 0.78 -13.77
CA SER A 57 4.10 -0.48 -14.41
C SER A 57 4.06 -1.65 -13.43
N LEU A 58 4.63 -1.49 -12.24
CA LEU A 58 4.63 -2.53 -11.20
C LEU A 58 3.23 -2.80 -10.66
N GLU A 59 2.40 -1.77 -10.48
CA GLU A 59 1.01 -1.94 -10.06
C GLU A 59 0.18 -2.77 -11.04
N LYS A 60 0.49 -2.72 -12.34
CA LYS A 60 -0.14 -3.55 -13.36
C LYS A 60 0.25 -5.02 -13.20
N MET A 61 1.55 -5.29 -13.07
CA MET A 61 2.07 -6.65 -12.85
C MET A 61 1.51 -7.29 -11.57
N LEU A 62 1.38 -6.48 -10.51
CA LEU A 62 0.93 -6.92 -9.20
C LEU A 62 -0.50 -7.49 -9.20
N GLN A 63 -1.36 -7.08 -10.14
CA GLN A 63 -2.73 -7.61 -10.25
C GLN A 63 -2.77 -9.09 -10.59
N GLU A 64 -1.68 -9.64 -11.11
CA GLU A 64 -1.57 -11.01 -11.59
C GLU A 64 -0.35 -11.72 -10.99
N ALA A 65 0.36 -11.08 -10.05
CA ALA A 65 1.48 -11.68 -9.36
C ALA A 65 1.02 -12.88 -8.50
N ASP A 66 1.80 -13.94 -8.55
CA ASP A 66 1.68 -15.13 -7.72
C ASP A 66 2.38 -14.95 -6.37
N THR A 67 2.37 -16.01 -5.56
CA THR A 67 2.95 -16.02 -4.21
C THR A 67 4.43 -15.63 -4.22
N ASP A 68 5.21 -16.21 -5.13
CA ASP A 68 6.65 -15.94 -5.25
C ASP A 68 6.91 -14.49 -5.66
N GLY A 69 6.14 -13.96 -6.61
CA GLY A 69 6.19 -12.57 -7.01
C GLY A 69 5.89 -11.60 -5.85
N LEU A 70 4.86 -11.90 -5.06
CA LEU A 70 4.52 -11.12 -3.86
C LEU A 70 5.63 -11.15 -2.81
N ILE A 71 6.23 -12.32 -2.55
CA ILE A 71 7.37 -12.46 -1.64
C ILE A 71 8.57 -11.63 -2.12
N VAL A 72 8.88 -11.65 -3.42
CA VAL A 72 9.96 -10.83 -4.00
C VAL A 72 9.69 -9.34 -3.79
N LEU A 73 8.45 -8.89 -4.00
CA LEU A 73 8.03 -7.51 -3.75
C LEU A 73 8.19 -7.13 -2.28
N LEU A 74 7.62 -7.92 -1.36
CA LEU A 74 7.72 -7.69 0.09
C LEU A 74 9.19 -7.67 0.55
N LYS A 75 10.01 -8.58 0.05
CA LYS A 75 11.46 -8.60 0.31
C LYS A 75 12.18 -7.36 -0.21
N CYS A 76 11.77 -6.81 -1.34
CA CYS A 76 12.35 -5.58 -1.87
C CYS A 76 11.95 -4.36 -1.02
N LEU A 77 10.67 -4.23 -0.70
CA LEU A 77 10.10 -3.11 0.06
C LEU A 77 10.55 -3.11 1.53
N SER A 78 10.69 -4.30 2.14
CA SER A 78 11.12 -4.47 3.54
C SER A 78 12.51 -3.95 3.85
N LYS A 79 13.37 -3.82 2.83
CA LYS A 79 14.69 -3.19 2.98
C LYS A 79 14.60 -1.76 3.54
N ASN A 80 13.49 -1.07 3.33
CA ASN A 80 13.25 0.25 3.91
C ASN A 80 11.75 0.57 3.99
N TRP A 81 11.11 0.11 5.08
CA TRP A 81 9.70 0.43 5.34
C TRP A 81 9.42 1.93 5.38
N ASP A 82 10.29 2.72 6.00
CA ASP A 82 10.13 4.17 6.07
C ASP A 82 10.03 4.81 4.69
N GLY A 83 10.98 4.49 3.81
CA GLY A 83 11.00 4.98 2.44
C GLY A 83 9.79 4.53 1.63
N ALA A 84 9.36 3.28 1.77
CA ALA A 84 8.18 2.76 1.09
C ALA A 84 6.89 3.45 1.55
N VAL A 85 6.71 3.61 2.87
CA VAL A 85 5.52 4.21 3.50
C VAL A 85 5.40 5.70 3.22
N THR A 86 6.51 6.44 3.31
CA THR A 86 6.53 7.91 3.17
C THR A 86 6.55 8.39 1.71
N SER A 87 6.78 7.48 0.75
CA SER A 87 6.88 7.82 -0.67
C SER A 87 5.53 8.21 -1.29
N LYS A 88 5.58 9.23 -2.16
CA LYS A 88 4.43 9.66 -2.97
C LYS A 88 3.94 8.57 -3.94
N PHE A 89 4.79 7.63 -4.33
CA PHE A 89 4.44 6.62 -5.33
C PHE A 89 4.59 5.20 -4.78
N CYS A 90 5.74 4.88 -4.18
CA CYS A 90 6.03 3.52 -3.70
C CYS A 90 5.00 3.01 -2.67
N ARG A 91 4.36 3.90 -1.88
CA ARG A 91 3.30 3.50 -0.94
C ARG A 91 2.12 2.79 -1.62
N HIS A 92 1.83 3.13 -2.88
CA HIS A 92 0.73 2.51 -3.61
C HIS A 92 1.03 1.05 -3.95
N ILE A 93 2.27 0.74 -4.34
CA ILE A 93 2.71 -0.65 -4.53
C ILE A 93 2.60 -1.40 -3.21
N LEU A 94 3.10 -0.81 -2.12
CA LEU A 94 3.05 -1.42 -0.79
C LEU A 94 1.61 -1.75 -0.37
N GLN A 95 0.70 -0.77 -0.46
CA GLN A 95 -0.71 -0.94 -0.11
C GLN A 95 -1.39 -2.02 -0.95
N LYS A 96 -1.18 -2.00 -2.27
CA LYS A 96 -1.75 -3.02 -3.18
C LYS A 96 -1.15 -4.41 -2.93
N THR A 97 0.13 -4.48 -2.57
CA THR A 97 0.80 -5.75 -2.27
C THR A 97 0.16 -6.37 -1.04
N TRP A 98 -0.02 -5.58 0.02
CA TRP A 98 -0.70 -6.04 1.23
C TRP A 98 -2.17 -6.40 0.99
N LYS A 99 -2.92 -5.61 0.22
CA LYS A 99 -4.31 -5.94 -0.15
C LYS A 99 -4.38 -7.32 -0.80
N ARG A 100 -3.45 -7.63 -1.71
CA ARG A 100 -3.39 -8.94 -2.37
C ARG A 100 -2.99 -10.06 -1.42
N CYS A 101 -2.04 -9.80 -0.51
CA CYS A 101 -1.59 -10.77 0.49
C CYS A 101 -2.67 -11.17 1.52
N GLN A 102 -3.73 -10.39 1.69
CA GLN A 102 -4.84 -10.72 2.60
C GLN A 102 -5.80 -11.79 2.02
N SER A 103 -5.73 -12.06 0.72
CA SER A 103 -6.58 -13.06 0.07
C SER A 103 -5.92 -14.44 0.09
N GLU A 104 -6.73 -15.51 0.11
CA GLU A 104 -6.24 -16.87 -0.11
C GLU A 104 -5.65 -17.03 -1.52
N PRO A 105 -4.58 -17.82 -1.71
CA PRO A 105 -3.84 -18.60 -0.69
C PRO A 105 -2.77 -17.80 0.07
N PHE A 106 -2.56 -16.53 -0.28
CA PHE A 106 -1.39 -15.75 0.13
C PHE A 106 -1.34 -15.44 1.61
N CYS A 107 -2.49 -15.27 2.26
CA CYS A 107 -2.56 -14.94 3.67
C CYS A 107 -2.01 -16.05 4.57
N ASN A 108 -2.01 -17.30 4.13
CA ASN A 108 -1.48 -18.42 4.92
C ASN A 108 0.01 -18.70 4.65
N GLU A 109 0.63 -17.97 3.72
CA GLU A 109 2.02 -18.21 3.36
C GLU A 109 2.99 -17.74 4.48
N PRO A 110 3.87 -18.60 5.01
CA PRO A 110 4.72 -18.26 6.17
C PRO A 110 5.60 -17.03 5.95
N LEU A 111 6.19 -16.87 4.76
CA LEU A 111 7.02 -15.71 4.46
C LEU A 111 6.21 -14.41 4.40
N VAL A 112 4.97 -14.47 3.92
CA VAL A 112 4.05 -13.32 3.91
C VAL A 112 3.72 -12.93 5.35
N GLN A 113 3.44 -13.91 6.22
CA GLN A 113 3.18 -13.70 7.64
C GLN A 113 4.37 -13.06 8.38
N ASP A 114 5.59 -13.50 8.09
CA ASP A 114 6.80 -12.90 8.69
C ASP A 114 7.00 -11.45 8.23
N PHE A 115 6.82 -11.17 6.94
CA PHE A 115 6.84 -9.78 6.46
C PHE A 115 5.73 -8.95 7.08
N ALA A 116 4.52 -9.50 7.24
CA ALA A 116 3.41 -8.80 7.85
C ALA A 116 3.75 -8.40 9.29
N ARG A 117 4.27 -9.34 10.10
CA ARG A 117 4.72 -9.06 11.48
C ARG A 117 5.73 -7.91 11.54
N THR A 118 6.81 -7.99 10.75
CA THR A 118 7.84 -6.93 10.75
C THR A 118 7.31 -5.57 10.27
N PHE A 119 6.35 -5.56 9.34
CA PHE A 119 5.71 -4.34 8.87
C PHE A 119 4.78 -3.75 9.93
N LEU A 120 3.96 -4.58 10.58
CA LEU A 120 3.07 -4.15 11.66
C LEU A 120 3.85 -3.56 12.83
N ASP A 121 4.94 -4.21 13.25
CA ASP A 121 5.85 -3.71 14.30
C ASP A 121 6.44 -2.35 13.90
N HIS A 122 6.91 -2.21 12.66
CA HIS A 122 7.43 -0.94 12.15
C HIS A 122 6.38 0.17 12.19
N MET A 123 5.16 -0.11 11.73
CA MET A 123 4.06 0.85 11.72
C MET A 123 3.67 1.27 13.14
N LYS A 124 3.60 0.33 14.07
CA LYS A 124 3.33 0.58 15.50
C LYS A 124 4.38 1.49 16.12
N SER A 125 5.66 1.19 15.93
CA SER A 125 6.77 1.99 16.47
C SER A 125 6.88 3.40 15.85
N ASN A 126 6.30 3.62 14.67
CA ASN A 126 6.39 4.88 13.92
C ASN A 126 5.05 5.62 13.81
N PHE A 127 4.02 5.17 14.54
CA PHE A 127 2.65 5.60 14.38
C PHE A 127 2.48 7.13 14.47
N ASP A 128 3.00 7.75 15.53
CA ASP A 128 2.90 9.22 15.74
C ASP A 128 3.55 10.02 14.62
N ARG A 129 4.72 9.56 14.16
CA ARG A 129 5.49 10.22 13.10
C ARG A 129 4.72 10.20 11.79
N TYR A 130 4.02 9.11 11.50
CA TYR A 130 3.27 8.93 10.26
C TYR A 130 1.92 9.63 10.27
N LEU A 131 1.32 9.84 11.44
CA LEU A 131 0.01 10.45 11.60
C LEU A 131 -0.07 11.84 10.96
N ASN A 132 1.03 12.60 11.03
CA ASN A 132 1.12 13.95 10.46
C ASN A 132 1.85 14.00 9.11
N HIS A 133 2.30 12.85 8.58
CA HIS A 133 3.05 12.82 7.34
C HIS A 133 2.11 12.70 6.13
N LEU A 134 2.24 13.63 5.18
CA LEU A 134 1.36 13.81 4.01
C LEU A 134 1.03 12.50 3.27
N HIS A 135 2.02 11.63 3.05
CA HIS A 135 1.84 10.36 2.35
C HIS A 135 1.60 9.16 3.27
N ALA A 136 2.32 9.06 4.39
CA ALA A 136 2.27 7.92 5.29
C ALA A 136 0.89 7.73 5.96
N GLN A 137 0.14 8.82 6.19
CA GLN A 137 -1.22 8.76 6.74
C GLN A 137 -2.15 7.82 5.94
N HIS A 138 -1.99 7.72 4.61
CA HIS A 138 -2.79 6.81 3.79
C HIS A 138 -2.41 5.34 4.04
N THR A 139 -1.14 5.07 4.31
CA THR A 139 -0.65 3.73 4.66
C THR A 139 -0.99 3.37 6.09
N LEU A 140 -1.09 4.35 7.01
CA LEU A 140 -1.63 4.13 8.35
C LEU A 140 -3.08 3.63 8.33
N ARG A 141 -3.93 4.19 7.45
CA ARG A 141 -5.30 3.69 7.24
C ARG A 141 -5.30 2.21 6.84
N HIS A 142 -4.47 1.87 5.85
CA HIS A 142 -4.32 0.48 5.42
C HIS A 142 -3.75 -0.40 6.53
N TYR A 143 -2.80 0.08 7.33
CA TYR A 143 -2.25 -0.67 8.47
C TYR A 143 -3.34 -1.09 9.46
N LEU A 144 -4.28 -0.20 9.80
CA LEU A 144 -5.39 -0.53 10.70
C LEU A 144 -6.29 -1.62 10.10
N GLN A 145 -6.59 -1.50 8.80
CA GLN A 145 -7.34 -2.50 8.03
C GLN A 145 -6.61 -3.86 7.97
N LEU A 146 -5.29 -3.85 7.74
CA LEU A 146 -4.45 -5.05 7.70
C LEU A 146 -4.40 -5.77 9.04
N MET A 147 -4.22 -5.03 10.13
CA MET A 147 -4.26 -5.59 11.48
C MET A 147 -5.61 -6.23 11.76
N ALA A 148 -6.71 -5.52 11.46
CA ALA A 148 -8.06 -5.94 11.81
C ALA A 148 -8.59 -7.07 10.91
N GLY A 149 -7.89 -7.42 9.83
CA GLY A 149 -8.41 -8.36 8.84
C GLY A 149 -9.63 -7.80 8.11
N VAL A 150 -9.62 -6.51 7.80
CA VAL A 150 -10.72 -5.83 7.11
C VAL A 150 -10.19 -5.23 5.82
N GLN A 151 -10.96 -5.32 4.75
CA GLN A 151 -10.74 -4.55 3.53
C GLN A 151 -11.96 -3.68 3.27
N VAL A 152 -11.72 -2.38 3.11
CA VAL A 152 -12.76 -1.41 2.74
C VAL A 152 -12.44 -0.89 1.35
N GLU A 153 -13.38 -1.06 0.43
CA GLU A 153 -13.26 -0.52 -0.93
C GLU A 153 -13.43 1.00 -0.91
N LYS A 154 -12.73 1.70 -1.81
CA LYS A 154 -12.96 3.14 -1.99
C LYS A 154 -14.25 3.30 -2.80
N ASP A 155 -15.18 4.10 -2.30
CA ASP A 155 -16.45 4.38 -2.97
C ASP A 155 -16.23 4.90 -4.41
N PRO A 156 -16.84 4.28 -5.44
CA PRO A 156 -16.77 4.72 -6.83
C PRO A 156 -17.20 6.18 -7.04
N LEU A 157 -18.22 6.66 -6.32
CA LEU A 157 -18.71 8.06 -6.42
C LEU A 157 -17.66 9.05 -5.90
N THR A 158 -16.93 8.64 -4.87
CA THR A 158 -15.82 9.42 -4.30
C THR A 158 -14.62 9.50 -5.25
N SER A 159 -14.35 8.48 -6.09
CA SER A 159 -13.30 8.53 -7.13
C SER A 159 -13.62 9.51 -8.27
N LEU A 160 -14.91 9.59 -8.65
CA LEU A 160 -15.42 10.55 -9.62
C LEU A 160 -15.38 11.98 -9.06
N LEU A 161 -15.84 12.16 -7.81
CA LEU A 161 -15.73 13.42 -7.10
C LEU A 161 -14.27 13.81 -6.93
N ASP A 162 -13.35 12.96 -6.47
CA ASP A 162 -11.91 13.29 -6.36
C ASP A 162 -11.28 13.76 -7.69
N SER A 163 -11.77 13.26 -8.82
CA SER A 163 -11.33 13.69 -10.15
C SER A 163 -11.86 15.08 -10.52
N ILE A 164 -13.10 15.39 -10.14
CA ILE A 164 -13.75 16.70 -10.31
C ILE A 164 -13.22 17.71 -9.27
N THR A 165 -13.17 17.32 -8.00
CA THR A 165 -12.61 18.08 -6.88
C THR A 165 -11.10 18.26 -7.04
N LYS A 166 -10.33 17.45 -7.77
CA LYS A 166 -8.93 17.81 -8.10
C LYS A 166 -8.81 19.12 -8.89
N ALA A 167 -9.83 19.48 -9.67
CA ALA A 167 -9.91 20.78 -10.33
C ALA A 167 -10.34 21.91 -9.37
N ILE A 168 -10.91 21.58 -8.21
CA ILE A 168 -11.45 22.51 -7.19
C ILE A 168 -10.60 22.55 -5.89
N LYS A 169 -9.75 21.54 -5.64
CA LYS A 169 -8.93 21.26 -4.44
C LYS A 169 -7.74 22.21 -4.27
N LEU A 170 -7.77 23.37 -4.90
CA LEU A 170 -6.94 24.49 -4.50
C LEU A 170 -7.46 25.16 -3.22
N ILE A 171 -8.66 24.80 -2.71
CA ILE A 171 -9.29 25.55 -1.60
C ILE A 171 -9.74 24.71 -0.39
N MET A 172 -10.16 23.43 -0.48
CA MET A 172 -10.76 22.77 0.71
C MET A 172 -10.43 21.26 0.85
N PHE A 173 -10.02 20.91 2.07
CA PHE A 173 -9.88 19.61 2.77
C PHE A 173 -9.93 18.29 1.96
N ASN A 174 -8.88 17.48 2.11
CA ASN A 174 -8.82 16.08 1.62
C ASN A 174 -9.60 15.14 2.56
N THR A 175 -10.84 14.82 2.19
CA THR A 175 -11.61 13.72 2.80
C THR A 175 -11.81 12.61 1.77
N ASP A 176 -11.18 11.46 1.97
CA ASP A 176 -11.52 10.23 1.27
C ASP A 176 -12.75 9.64 1.99
N THR A 177 -13.90 9.53 1.34
CA THR A 177 -15.10 8.83 1.85
C THR A 177 -15.09 7.37 1.39
N PHE A 178 -15.30 6.44 2.32
CA PHE A 178 -15.30 5.00 2.10
C PHE A 178 -16.73 4.45 1.98
N ASP A 179 -16.90 3.38 1.21
CA ASP A 179 -18.16 2.68 1.11
C ASP A 179 -18.25 1.61 2.20
N VAL A 180 -18.97 1.93 3.28
CA VAL A 180 -19.16 1.05 4.44
C VAL A 180 -20.05 -0.16 4.09
N GLU A 181 -20.74 -0.16 2.94
CA GLU A 181 -21.56 -1.28 2.47
C GLU A 181 -20.73 -2.40 1.82
N ASN A 182 -19.48 -2.11 1.41
CA ASN A 182 -18.57 -3.04 0.72
C ASN A 182 -17.35 -3.42 1.59
N ILE A 183 -17.62 -3.90 2.80
CA ILE A 183 -16.58 -4.41 3.71
C ILE A 183 -16.35 -5.91 3.44
N THR A 184 -15.10 -6.26 3.13
CA THR A 184 -14.67 -7.67 3.05
C THR A 184 -13.88 -8.03 4.31
N LEU A 185 -14.29 -9.13 4.97
CA LEU A 185 -13.54 -9.71 6.08
C LEU A 185 -12.45 -10.65 5.54
N CYS A 186 -11.27 -10.55 6.12
CA CYS A 186 -10.08 -11.33 5.79
C CYS A 186 -9.44 -11.87 7.08
N THR A 187 -8.50 -12.80 6.95
CA THR A 187 -7.71 -13.26 8.09
C THR A 187 -6.86 -12.10 8.64
N PRO A 188 -7.00 -11.74 9.93
CA PRO A 188 -6.16 -10.72 10.56
C PRO A 188 -4.68 -11.14 10.57
N PHE A 189 -3.78 -10.21 10.26
CA PHE A 189 -2.33 -10.44 10.42
C PHE A 189 -1.86 -10.24 11.87
N ASP A 190 -2.60 -9.47 12.68
CA ASP A 190 -2.36 -9.35 14.11
C ASP A 190 -3.33 -10.24 14.87
N GLN A 191 -2.84 -11.28 15.54
CA GLN A 191 -3.69 -12.17 16.35
C GLN A 191 -4.29 -11.45 17.57
N ASN A 192 -3.69 -10.35 18.01
CA ASN A 192 -4.14 -9.53 19.14
C ASN A 192 -4.76 -8.20 18.66
N TYR A 193 -5.27 -8.15 17.43
CA TYR A 193 -5.76 -6.91 16.81
C TYR A 193 -6.78 -6.17 17.68
N SER A 194 -7.65 -6.89 18.42
CA SER A 194 -8.65 -6.28 19.30
C SER A 194 -8.00 -5.45 20.42
N GLU A 195 -6.98 -5.98 21.09
CA GLU A 195 -6.26 -5.27 22.15
C GLU A 195 -5.47 -4.08 21.58
N THR A 196 -4.79 -4.29 20.45
CA THR A 196 -4.03 -3.23 19.77
C THR A 196 -4.95 -2.08 19.33
N LEU A 197 -6.11 -2.39 18.74
CA LEU A 197 -7.10 -1.39 18.34
C LEU A 197 -7.69 -0.67 19.55
N ASN A 198 -8.01 -1.38 20.63
CA ASN A 198 -8.51 -0.77 21.86
C ASN A 198 -7.48 0.18 22.47
N SER A 199 -6.20 -0.20 22.51
CA SER A 199 -5.12 0.66 22.98
C SER A 199 -4.97 1.92 22.13
N LEU A 200 -5.02 1.77 20.79
CA LEU A 200 -5.01 2.91 19.87
C LEU A 200 -6.22 3.81 20.09
N ALA A 201 -7.43 3.24 20.14
CA ALA A 201 -8.67 3.98 20.37
C ALA A 201 -8.64 4.75 21.71
N GLN A 202 -8.20 4.11 22.80
CA GLN A 202 -8.04 4.79 24.09
C GLN A 202 -7.02 5.92 24.01
N ARG A 203 -5.86 5.69 23.39
CA ARG A 203 -4.84 6.71 23.20
C ARG A 203 -5.34 7.89 22.37
N PHE A 204 -6.21 7.66 21.39
CA PHE A 204 -6.88 8.72 20.66
C PHE A 204 -7.90 9.45 21.52
N LEU A 205 -8.83 8.72 22.14
CA LEU A 205 -9.89 9.30 22.98
C LEU A 205 -9.35 10.11 24.18
N MET A 206 -8.17 9.74 24.69
CA MET A 206 -7.52 10.38 25.84
C MET A 206 -6.50 11.45 25.46
N ALA A 207 -6.20 11.65 24.17
CA ALA A 207 -5.33 12.75 23.75
C ALA A 207 -6.12 14.07 23.82
N SER A 208 -5.71 14.98 24.71
CA SER A 208 -6.44 16.22 25.06
C SER A 208 -6.60 17.25 23.93
N ASP A 209 -5.96 17.05 22.77
CA ASP A 209 -5.92 18.02 21.65
C ASP A 209 -6.87 17.66 20.48
N LEU A 210 -7.96 16.96 20.80
CA LEU A 210 -8.74 16.14 19.87
C LEU A 210 -9.84 16.86 19.08
N HIS A 211 -9.64 18.08 18.58
CA HIS A 211 -10.55 18.62 17.55
C HIS A 211 -9.99 18.41 16.14
N GLY A 212 -8.67 18.57 15.96
CA GLY A 212 -8.02 18.36 14.66
C GLY A 212 -7.70 16.90 14.32
N LEU A 213 -7.56 16.04 15.33
CA LEU A 213 -7.16 14.64 15.21
C LEU A 213 -8.33 13.67 15.07
N LEU A 214 -9.43 13.91 15.79
CA LEU A 214 -10.69 13.16 15.66
C LEU A 214 -11.29 13.29 14.26
N MET A 215 -11.32 14.51 13.69
CA MET A 215 -11.80 14.73 12.32
C MET A 215 -10.95 13.97 11.30
N LYS A 216 -9.64 13.86 11.50
CA LYS A 216 -8.76 13.05 10.65
C LYS A 216 -8.98 11.55 10.85
N PHE A 217 -9.29 11.10 12.07
CA PHE A 217 -9.53 9.69 12.39
C PHE A 217 -10.89 9.16 11.88
N ILE A 218 -11.93 10.00 11.90
CA ILE A 218 -13.23 9.72 11.26
C ILE A 218 -13.10 9.72 9.72
N THR A 219 -12.03 10.32 9.18
CA THR A 219 -11.66 10.20 7.76
C THR A 219 -10.70 9.00 7.51
N ILE A 220 -10.30 8.27 8.56
CA ILE A 220 -9.35 7.13 8.51
C ILE A 220 -10.08 5.79 8.57
N ILE A 221 -11.26 5.74 9.19
CA ILE A 221 -12.24 4.65 9.13
C ILE A 221 -13.21 4.97 7.99
#